data_AF-A0A954RQL8-F1
#
_entry.id   AF-A0A954RQL8-F1
#
_cell.length_a   1.000
_cell.length_b   1.000
_cell.length_c   1.000
_cell.angle_alpha   90.00
_cell.angle_beta   90.00
_cell.angle_gamma   90.00
#
_symmetry.space_group_name_H-M   'P 1'
#
loop_
_entity.id
_entity.type
_entity.pdbx_description
1 polymer ?
#
loop_
_entity_poly.entity_id
_entity_poly.type
_entity_poly.pdbx_seq_one_letter_code
_entity_poly.pdbx_strand_id
1 'polypeptide(L)'
;MKCGWQSLSRFLAFVLLSYCVTGTVAQAQGVVPGSGQKLPQVGDDFEEPNWGFTHNMPKSSEEIDEQTRYPTGSSTNGRWYEGIKRGQPDFMKVVPTPEGGLPGSTGALLMRTLYSGVPGRLSNEMQQDDLVINCQQRLRTAISVSQSPSAVVRV
;
A
#
# COMPACT_ATOMS: atom_id res chain seq x y z
N MET A 1 -22.46 -61.94 -27.86
CA MET A 1 -21.24 -61.11 -27.83
C MET A 1 -21.62 -59.63 -27.66
N LYS A 2 -22.01 -59.20 -26.44
CA LYS A 2 -22.37 -57.78 -26.15
C LYS A 2 -21.59 -57.20 -24.95
N CYS A 3 -20.64 -57.96 -24.40
CA CYS A 3 -20.00 -57.65 -23.12
C CYS A 3 -18.72 -56.78 -23.26
N GLY A 4 -18.06 -56.78 -24.43
CA GLY A 4 -16.77 -56.07 -24.61
C GLY A 4 -16.88 -54.57 -24.91
N TRP A 5 -17.95 -54.12 -25.58
CA TRP A 5 -18.06 -52.73 -26.04
C TRP A 5 -18.39 -51.74 -24.90
N GLN A 6 -19.17 -52.18 -23.91
CA GLN A 6 -19.54 -51.32 -22.77
C GLN A 6 -18.35 -51.07 -21.83
N SER A 7 -17.45 -52.04 -21.66
CA SER A 7 -16.23 -51.85 -20.86
C SER A 7 -15.22 -50.92 -21.52
N LEU A 8 -15.11 -50.95 -22.85
CA LEU A 8 -14.19 -50.07 -23.61
C LEU A 8 -14.65 -48.60 -23.58
N SER A 9 -15.96 -48.37 -23.75
CA SER A 9 -16.57 -47.04 -23.68
C SER A 9 -16.46 -46.40 -22.29
N ARG A 10 -16.62 -47.20 -21.23
CA ARG A 10 -16.44 -46.75 -19.84
C ARG A 10 -14.98 -46.42 -19.51
N PHE A 11 -14.02 -47.18 -20.06
CA PHE A 11 -12.60 -46.90 -19.90
C PHE A 11 -12.17 -45.59 -20.60
N LEU A 12 -12.64 -45.36 -21.83
CA LEU A 12 -12.36 -44.12 -22.56
C LEU A 12 -12.97 -42.89 -21.87
N ALA A 13 -14.18 -43.00 -21.33
CA ALA A 13 -14.82 -41.93 -20.58
C ALA A 13 -14.04 -41.58 -19.29
N PHE A 14 -13.47 -42.59 -18.59
CA PHE A 14 -12.63 -42.36 -17.42
C PHE A 14 -11.27 -41.72 -17.76
N VAL A 15 -10.66 -42.07 -18.89
CA VAL A 15 -9.39 -41.47 -19.34
C VAL A 15 -9.60 -40.01 -19.78
N LEU A 16 -10.69 -39.70 -20.47
CA LEU A 16 -11.04 -38.33 -20.85
C LEU A 16 -11.41 -37.46 -19.63
N LEU A 17 -12.07 -38.03 -18.61
CA LEU A 17 -12.39 -37.30 -17.39
C LEU A 17 -11.15 -37.04 -16.50
N SER A 18 -10.18 -37.96 -16.51
CA SER A 18 -8.91 -37.80 -15.78
C SER A 18 -8.03 -36.69 -16.39
N TYR A 19 -8.12 -36.46 -17.70
CA TYR A 19 -7.38 -35.38 -18.38
C TYR A 19 -7.93 -33.97 -18.10
N CYS A 20 -9.17 -33.85 -17.61
CA CYS A 20 -9.79 -32.55 -17.31
C CYS A 20 -9.43 -32.00 -15.91
N VAL A 21 -8.74 -32.76 -15.06
CA VAL A 21 -8.45 -32.37 -13.66
C VAL A 21 -6.99 -31.95 -13.45
N THR A 22 -6.25 -31.65 -14.52
CA THR A 22 -5.03 -30.85 -14.40
C THR A 22 -5.36 -29.38 -14.61
N GLY A 23 -6.27 -28.84 -13.77
CA GLY A 23 -6.39 -27.41 -13.62
C GLY A 23 -5.05 -26.90 -13.11
N THR A 24 -4.35 -26.11 -13.91
CA THR A 24 -3.18 -25.39 -13.45
C THR A 24 -3.64 -24.53 -12.27
N VAL A 25 -3.17 -24.88 -11.08
CA VAL A 25 -3.30 -23.97 -9.94
C VAL A 25 -2.48 -22.75 -10.36
N ALA A 26 -3.15 -21.66 -10.72
CA ALA A 26 -2.50 -20.38 -10.97
C ALA A 26 -1.89 -19.96 -9.63
N GLN A 27 -0.65 -20.38 -9.39
CA GLN A 27 0.17 -19.84 -8.32
C GLN A 27 0.28 -18.35 -8.62
N ALA A 28 -0.24 -17.51 -7.73
CA ALA A 28 0.04 -16.09 -7.76
C ALA A 28 1.56 -15.94 -7.71
N GLN A 29 2.19 -15.65 -8.85
CA GLN A 29 3.61 -15.34 -8.87
C GLN A 29 3.79 -14.14 -7.95
N GLY A 30 4.56 -14.31 -6.88
CA GLY A 30 4.96 -13.19 -6.04
C GLY A 30 5.63 -12.15 -6.93
N VAL A 31 4.96 -11.03 -7.16
CA VAL A 31 5.54 -9.92 -7.93
C VAL A 31 6.68 -9.39 -7.09
N VAL A 32 7.90 -9.43 -7.63
CA VAL A 32 9.05 -8.80 -6.98
C VAL A 32 8.78 -7.30 -6.92
N PRO A 33 8.72 -6.67 -5.73
CA PRO A 33 8.42 -5.24 -5.64
C PRO A 33 9.38 -4.41 -6.51
N GLY A 34 8.81 -3.54 -7.34
CA GLY A 34 9.58 -2.71 -8.28
C GLY A 34 9.88 -3.34 -9.64
N SER A 35 9.51 -4.59 -9.89
CA SER A 35 9.63 -5.23 -11.22
C SER A 35 8.46 -4.90 -12.16
N GLY A 36 7.42 -4.22 -11.66
CA GLY A 36 6.23 -3.84 -12.42
C GLY A 36 6.33 -2.47 -13.08
N GLN A 37 5.22 -2.01 -13.64
CA GLN A 37 5.11 -0.65 -14.19
C GLN A 37 4.89 0.36 -13.06
N LYS A 38 5.76 1.37 -12.93
CA LYS A 38 5.56 2.49 -12.01
C LYS A 38 4.33 3.29 -12.43
N LEU A 39 3.44 3.57 -11.47
CA LEU A 39 2.30 4.47 -11.66
C LEU A 39 2.73 5.89 -11.25
N PRO A 40 3.05 6.80 -12.18
CA PRO A 40 3.66 8.09 -11.84
C PRO A 40 2.77 9.01 -10.99
N GLN A 41 1.45 8.79 -11.04
CA GLN A 41 0.47 9.54 -10.27
C GLN A 41 0.39 9.15 -8.78
N VAL A 42 0.98 8.02 -8.38
CA VAL A 42 1.03 7.48 -7.00
C VAL A 42 2.48 7.37 -6.55
N GLY A 43 2.73 7.45 -5.25
CA GLY A 43 4.10 7.56 -4.72
C GLY A 43 4.57 9.00 -4.74
N ASP A 44 5.65 9.28 -4.04
CA ASP A 44 6.32 10.57 -4.06
C ASP A 44 7.82 10.30 -4.05
N ASP A 45 8.58 11.02 -4.88
CA ASP A 45 10.04 10.99 -4.91
C ASP A 45 10.65 12.18 -4.17
N PHE A 46 9.82 13.10 -3.67
CA PHE A 46 10.23 14.28 -2.89
C PHE A 46 11.18 15.22 -3.62
N GLU A 47 11.20 15.18 -4.96
CA GLU A 47 12.03 16.05 -5.80
C GLU A 47 11.29 17.36 -6.18
N GLU A 48 10.01 17.50 -5.82
CA GLU A 48 9.21 18.70 -6.10
C GLU A 48 9.67 19.88 -5.18
N PRO A 49 10.13 21.03 -5.73
CA PRO A 49 10.75 22.10 -4.92
C PRO A 49 9.83 22.72 -3.84
N ASN A 50 8.53 22.75 -4.10
CA ASN A 50 7.52 23.31 -3.20
C ASN A 50 6.78 22.21 -2.42
N TRP A 51 7.40 21.04 -2.26
CA TRP A 51 6.86 20.00 -1.43
C TRP A 51 6.77 20.48 0.03
N GLY A 52 5.61 20.28 0.64
CA GLY A 52 5.38 20.55 2.05
C GLY A 52 4.24 19.71 2.57
N PHE A 53 4.11 19.63 3.88
CA PHE A 53 2.95 19.02 4.53
C PHE A 53 2.25 20.08 5.39
N THR A 54 0.99 20.35 5.07
CA THR A 54 0.15 21.25 5.86
C THR A 54 -0.43 20.44 7.01
N HIS A 55 0.18 20.60 8.18
CA HIS A 55 -0.33 20.01 9.42
C HIS A 55 -1.59 20.77 9.87
N ASN A 56 -2.67 20.05 10.16
CA ASN A 56 -3.88 20.59 10.76
C ASN A 56 -4.05 20.00 12.16
N MET A 57 -3.24 20.50 13.10
CA MET A 57 -3.21 19.99 14.47
C MET A 57 -4.43 20.49 15.29
N PRO A 58 -4.90 19.72 16.29
CA PRO A 58 -4.37 18.43 16.74
C PRO A 58 -4.72 17.26 15.81
N LYS A 59 -3.79 16.30 15.67
CA LYS A 59 -3.97 15.09 14.86
C LYS A 59 -5.11 14.19 15.38
N SER A 60 -5.70 13.40 14.50
CA SER A 60 -6.76 12.44 14.85
C SER A 60 -6.23 11.27 15.70
N SER A 61 -7.07 10.68 16.55
CA SER A 61 -6.72 9.51 17.37
C SER A 61 -7.93 8.59 17.62
N GLU A 62 -8.83 8.51 16.64
CA GLU A 62 -10.10 7.78 16.72
C GLU A 62 -9.95 6.33 17.19
N GLU A 63 -8.87 5.63 16.84
CA GLU A 63 -8.63 4.27 17.32
C GLU A 63 -8.48 4.17 18.86
N ILE A 64 -8.05 5.24 19.52
CA ILE A 64 -7.66 5.25 20.94
C ILE A 64 -8.68 5.99 21.80
N ASP A 65 -9.18 7.14 21.34
CA ASP A 65 -10.09 8.00 22.10
C ASP A 65 -11.41 8.32 21.38
N GLU A 66 -11.69 7.65 20.26
CA GLU A 66 -12.89 7.84 19.43
C GLU A 66 -13.03 9.27 18.87
N GLN A 67 -11.97 10.09 18.93
CA GLN A 67 -11.99 11.45 18.39
C GLN A 67 -11.38 11.50 17.00
N THR A 68 -12.27 11.72 16.02
CA THR A 68 -11.85 12.19 14.70
C THR A 68 -11.66 13.70 14.71
N ARG A 69 -10.50 14.18 14.24
CA ARG A 69 -10.18 15.61 14.21
C ARG A 69 -10.07 16.11 12.78
N TYR A 70 -10.83 17.17 12.47
CA TYR A 70 -10.89 17.81 11.16
C TYR A 70 -10.54 19.31 11.28
N PRO A 71 -10.01 19.94 10.23
CA PRO A 71 -9.57 19.32 8.97
C PRO A 71 -8.34 18.42 9.16
N THR A 72 -8.14 17.43 8.28
CA THR A 72 -6.95 16.56 8.32
C THR A 72 -5.76 17.19 7.61
N GLY A 73 -4.55 16.80 7.98
CA GLY A 73 -3.33 17.23 7.29
C GLY A 73 -3.16 16.59 5.91
N SER A 74 -2.44 17.29 5.01
CA SER A 74 -2.10 16.79 3.67
C SER A 74 -0.85 17.43 3.06
N SER A 75 -0.21 16.72 2.13
CA SER A 75 0.91 17.24 1.34
C SER A 75 0.46 18.28 0.29
N THR A 76 1.31 19.24 -0.05
CA THR A 76 1.05 20.30 -1.04
C THR A 76 0.71 19.79 -2.44
N ASN A 77 1.18 18.59 -2.81
CA ASN A 77 0.89 17.95 -4.10
C ASN A 77 -0.28 16.94 -4.04
N GLY A 78 -0.93 16.80 -2.88
CA GLY A 78 -2.07 15.92 -2.66
C GLY A 78 -1.77 14.41 -2.71
N ARG A 79 -0.51 14.00 -2.62
CA ARG A 79 -0.10 12.59 -2.64
C ARG A 79 -0.16 11.90 -1.28
N TRP A 80 -0.02 12.65 -0.20
CA TRP A 80 -0.05 12.15 1.18
C TRP A 80 -1.10 12.88 2.02
N TYR A 81 -1.71 12.17 2.96
CA TYR A 81 -2.67 12.73 3.92
C TYR A 81 -2.57 12.03 5.27
N GLU A 82 -3.08 12.71 6.29
CA GLU A 82 -3.19 12.21 7.66
C GLU A 82 -4.18 11.05 7.77
N GLY A 83 -3.81 10.01 8.53
CA GLY A 83 -4.73 8.93 8.84
C GLY A 83 -5.83 9.36 9.81
N ILE A 84 -7.09 9.15 9.43
CA ILE A 84 -8.25 9.46 10.30
C ILE A 84 -8.21 8.68 11.62
N LYS A 85 -7.67 7.46 11.61
CA LYS A 85 -7.68 6.59 12.79
C LYS A 85 -6.57 6.90 13.79
N ARG A 86 -5.36 7.18 13.29
CA ARG A 86 -4.13 7.22 14.10
C ARG A 86 -3.32 8.52 13.92
N GLY A 87 -3.85 9.49 13.18
CA GLY A 87 -3.21 10.77 13.00
C GLY A 87 -1.99 10.72 12.07
N GLN A 88 -1.15 11.75 12.16
CA GLN A 88 0.02 12.00 11.31
C GLN A 88 1.30 12.19 12.14
N PRO A 89 2.50 12.03 11.57
CA PRO A 89 3.74 12.43 12.23
C PRO A 89 3.76 13.91 12.64
N ASP A 90 4.41 14.23 13.77
CA ASP A 90 4.46 15.59 14.32
C ASP A 90 5.31 16.56 13.49
N PHE A 91 6.32 16.02 12.81
CA PHE A 91 7.27 16.79 12.01
C PHE A 91 7.53 16.07 10.70
N MET A 92 7.33 16.77 9.59
CA MET A 92 7.63 16.29 8.24
C MET A 92 8.37 17.37 7.46
N LYS A 93 9.51 17.02 6.87
CA LYS A 93 10.31 17.94 6.07
C LYS A 93 11.11 17.19 5.02
N VAL A 94 11.14 17.71 3.80
CA VAL A 94 12.10 17.24 2.79
C VAL A 94 13.49 17.73 3.16
N VAL A 95 14.42 16.80 3.25
CA VAL A 95 15.84 17.00 3.53
C VAL A 95 16.67 16.50 2.34
N PRO A 96 17.94 16.90 2.20
CA PRO A 96 18.82 16.28 1.23
C PRO A 96 18.87 14.77 1.41
N THR A 97 18.90 14.02 0.31
CA THR A 97 19.03 12.56 0.34
C THR A 97 20.27 12.16 1.14
N PRO A 98 20.13 11.32 2.19
CA PRO A 98 21.24 10.92 3.04
C PRO A 98 22.26 10.06 2.30
N GLU A 99 23.46 9.92 2.87
CA GLU A 99 24.49 9.02 2.34
C GLU A 99 23.97 7.59 2.24
N GLY A 100 24.24 6.92 1.11
CA GLY A 100 23.69 5.59 0.81
C GLY A 100 22.25 5.59 0.28
N GLY A 101 21.64 6.78 0.10
CA GLY A 101 20.32 6.93 -0.51
C GLY A 101 20.27 6.56 -2.00
N LEU A 102 19.09 6.68 -2.59
CA LEU A 102 18.83 6.26 -3.97
C LEU A 102 19.69 7.05 -4.97
N PRO A 103 20.41 6.41 -5.90
CA PRO A 103 21.19 7.12 -6.92
C PRO A 103 20.34 8.10 -7.74
N GLY A 104 20.81 9.34 -7.84
CA GLY A 104 20.12 10.42 -8.56
C GLY A 104 19.00 11.12 -7.80
N SER A 105 18.65 10.65 -6.58
CA SER A 105 17.70 11.36 -5.72
C SER A 105 18.40 12.50 -4.97
N THR A 106 17.73 13.64 -4.88
CA THR A 106 18.21 14.81 -4.15
C THR A 106 17.37 15.14 -2.92
N GLY A 107 16.12 14.65 -2.86
CA GLY A 107 15.22 14.81 -1.72
C GLY A 107 14.87 13.50 -1.01
N ALA A 108 14.79 13.54 0.32
CA ALA A 108 14.23 12.49 1.15
C ALA A 108 13.27 13.09 2.20
N LEU A 109 12.25 12.34 2.61
CA LEU A 109 11.31 12.81 3.64
C LEU A 109 11.80 12.42 5.04
N LEU A 110 12.16 13.42 5.85
CA LEU A 110 12.36 13.26 7.29
C LEU A 110 11.00 13.31 7.99
N MET A 111 10.71 12.26 8.78
CA MET A 111 9.52 12.17 9.63
C MET A 111 9.91 11.95 11.08
N ARG A 112 9.20 12.59 12.01
CA ARG A 112 9.40 12.36 13.44
C ARG A 112 8.09 12.57 14.21
N THR A 113 7.87 11.71 15.18
CA THR A 113 6.82 11.82 16.19
C THR A 113 7.45 11.81 17.57
N LEU A 114 6.99 12.68 18.46
CA LEU A 114 7.38 12.69 19.87
C LEU A 114 6.43 11.81 20.69
N TYR A 115 5.13 12.04 20.58
CA TYR A 115 4.08 11.26 21.25
C TYR A 115 3.06 10.76 20.22
N SER A 116 3.10 9.48 19.88
CA SER A 116 2.09 8.85 19.04
C SER A 116 0.83 8.51 19.84
N GLY A 117 -0.31 8.48 19.16
CA GLY A 117 -1.63 8.28 19.76
C GLY A 117 -2.34 9.60 20.11
N VAL A 118 -2.89 9.70 21.33
CA VAL A 118 -3.68 10.88 21.74
C VAL A 118 -2.78 12.14 21.79
N PRO A 119 -3.11 13.21 21.06
CA PRO A 119 -2.28 14.41 20.99
C PRO A 119 -1.94 14.99 22.36
N GLY A 120 -0.65 15.31 22.59
CA GLY A 120 -0.18 15.92 23.83
C GLY A 120 -0.15 14.98 25.04
N ARG A 121 -0.40 13.67 24.87
CA ARG A 121 -0.42 12.69 25.95
C ARG A 121 0.60 11.59 25.72
N LEU A 122 1.49 11.40 26.70
CA LEU A 122 2.32 10.19 26.75
C LEU A 122 1.46 9.01 27.21
N SER A 123 1.30 7.99 26.36
CA SER A 123 0.51 6.79 26.65
C SER A 123 1.24 5.76 27.52
N ASN A 124 2.58 5.75 27.48
CA ASN A 124 3.44 4.67 27.97
C ASN A 124 3.18 3.30 27.32
N GLU A 125 2.52 3.31 26.17
CA GLU A 125 2.21 2.12 25.37
C GLU A 125 2.75 2.30 23.96
N MET A 126 2.95 1.20 23.24
CA MET A 126 3.34 1.27 21.83
C MET A 126 2.18 1.82 21.01
N GLN A 127 2.40 2.97 20.35
CA GLN A 127 1.40 3.66 19.53
C GLN A 127 1.98 3.97 18.13
N GLN A 128 1.10 4.18 17.17
CA GLN A 128 1.46 4.44 15.76
C GLN A 128 0.84 5.75 15.29
N ASP A 129 1.52 6.40 14.34
CA ASP A 129 0.95 7.46 13.50
C ASP A 129 0.93 6.98 12.05
N ASP A 130 0.01 7.50 11.24
CA ASP A 130 -0.13 7.12 9.83
C ASP A 130 0.22 8.29 8.89
N LEU A 131 1.08 8.02 7.91
CA LEU A 131 1.18 8.86 6.71
C LEU A 131 0.61 8.08 5.53
N VAL A 132 -0.60 8.46 5.11
CA VAL A 132 -1.38 7.67 4.16
C VAL A 132 -1.18 8.18 2.75
N ILE A 133 -0.87 7.27 1.83
CA ILE A 133 -0.73 7.60 0.42
C ILE A 133 -2.08 7.60 -0.30
N ASN A 134 -2.31 8.63 -1.10
CA ASN A 134 -3.57 8.85 -1.81
C ASN A 134 -3.70 8.00 -3.08
N CYS A 135 -3.66 6.68 -2.97
CA CYS A 135 -3.78 5.81 -4.16
C CYS A 135 -5.13 5.99 -4.87
N GLN A 136 -6.24 5.98 -4.12
CA GLN A 136 -7.58 5.92 -4.70
C GLN A 136 -7.92 7.18 -5.51
N GLN A 137 -7.74 8.39 -4.95
CA GLN A 137 -8.10 9.62 -5.65
C GLN A 137 -7.14 9.89 -6.82
N ARG A 138 -5.89 9.45 -6.72
CA ARG A 138 -4.88 9.63 -7.78
C ARG A 138 -5.08 8.68 -8.95
N LEU A 139 -5.50 7.44 -8.69
CA LEU A 139 -5.82 6.47 -9.75
C LEU A 139 -7.18 6.71 -10.38
N ARG A 140 -8.12 7.37 -9.67
CA ARG A 140 -9.51 7.61 -10.10
C ARG A 140 -10.26 6.34 -10.48
N THR A 141 -9.75 5.19 -10.06
CA THR A 141 -10.32 3.86 -10.32
C THR A 141 -9.92 2.92 -9.19
N ALA A 142 -10.70 1.86 -9.02
CA ALA A 142 -10.29 0.75 -8.18
C ALA A 142 -9.18 -0.07 -8.86
N ILE A 143 -8.26 -0.61 -8.07
CA ILE A 143 -7.29 -1.59 -8.55
C ILE A 143 -8.04 -2.93 -8.67
N SER A 144 -7.98 -3.57 -9.84
CA SER A 144 -8.66 -4.85 -10.05
C SER A 144 -8.03 -5.94 -9.17
N VAL A 145 -8.86 -6.87 -8.67
CA VAL A 145 -8.37 -8.07 -7.96
C VAL A 145 -7.51 -8.98 -8.85
N SER A 146 -7.61 -8.83 -10.17
CA SER A 146 -6.74 -9.52 -11.13
C SER A 146 -5.35 -8.87 -11.28
N GLN A 147 -5.13 -7.70 -10.67
CA GLN A 147 -3.85 -7.02 -10.65
C GLN A 147 -3.11 -7.29 -9.35
N SER A 148 -1.78 -7.25 -9.41
CA SER A 148 -0.90 -7.42 -8.26
C SER A 148 -0.13 -6.12 -8.00
N PRO A 149 -0.67 -5.17 -7.22
CA PRO A 149 0.03 -3.95 -6.89
C PRO A 149 1.26 -4.25 -6.02
N SER A 150 2.32 -3.47 -6.20
CA SER A 150 3.49 -3.50 -5.33
C SER A 150 3.94 -2.07 -5.02
N ALA A 151 4.58 -1.88 -3.87
CA ALA A 151 5.18 -0.63 -3.46
C ALA A 151 6.66 -0.84 -3.19
N VAL A 152 7.47 0.15 -3.55
CA VAL A 152 8.90 0.19 -3.19
C VAL A 152 9.08 1.38 -2.27
N VAL A 153 9.54 1.10 -1.05
CA VAL A 153 9.90 2.11 -0.06
C VAL A 153 11.41 2.06 0.12
N ARG A 154 12.04 3.24 0.17
CA ARG A 154 13.46 3.40 0.51
C ARG A 154 13.49 4.23 1.80
N VAL A 155 14.11 3.67 2.84
CA VAL A 155 14.26 4.28 4.17
C VAL A 155 15.73 4.55 4.41
#